data_AF-A0A7L4GW33-F1
#
_entry.id   AF-A0A7L4GW33-F1
#
_cell.length_a   1.000
_cell.length_b   1.000
_cell.length_c   1.000
_cell.angle_alpha   90.00
_cell.angle_beta   90.00
_cell.angle_gamma   90.00
#
_symmetry.space_group_name_H-M   'P 1'
#
loop_
_entity.id
_entity.type
_entity.pdbx_description
1 polymer ?
#
loop_
_entity_poly.entity_id
_entity_poly.type
_entity_poly.pdbx_seq_one_letter_code
_entity_poly.pdbx_strand_id
1 'polypeptide(L)'
;PAVVKELKAGGGGAGSGGGDLGVQFIGERGVVYVEKGFWGDPPGAVLDVTPPVTALGVGTPVCARLDPGESIYREGTVVEVSVKPPSYRVRFAPPPYATPVWIPRSGLRLLRPLPRDADAGDDDGDNDGD
;
A
#
# COMPACT_ATOMS: atom_id res chain seq x y z
N PRO A 1 -9.67 -4.20 -16.43
CA PRO A 1 -10.01 -3.22 -15.37
C PRO A 1 -9.08 -3.49 -14.18
N ALA A 2 -8.52 -2.46 -13.53
CA ALA A 2 -7.76 -2.65 -12.31
C ALA A 2 -8.73 -3.01 -11.18
N VAL A 3 -8.53 -4.13 -10.49
CA VAL A 3 -9.37 -4.49 -9.35
C VAL A 3 -8.71 -3.95 -8.10
N VAL A 4 -9.47 -3.15 -7.36
CA VAL A 4 -9.05 -2.64 -6.07
C VAL A 4 -9.24 -3.79 -5.07
N LYS A 5 -8.16 -4.24 -4.44
CA LYS A 5 -8.20 -5.26 -3.38
C LYS A 5 -8.16 -4.54 -2.04
N GLU A 6 -9.25 -4.64 -1.30
CA GLU A 6 -9.26 -4.23 0.10
C GLU A 6 -8.37 -5.17 0.92
N LEU A 7 -7.52 -4.58 1.74
CA LEU A 7 -6.64 -5.32 2.62
C LEU A 7 -7.41 -5.68 3.90
N LYS A 8 -7.86 -6.93 4.02
CA LYS A 8 -8.59 -7.40 5.21
C LYS A 8 -7.65 -8.13 6.16
N ALA A 9 -7.69 -7.78 7.45
CA ALA A 9 -6.95 -8.49 8.49
C ALA A 9 -7.34 -9.96 8.51
N GLY A 10 -6.37 -10.84 8.24
CA GLY A 10 -6.56 -12.28 8.35
C GLY A 10 -6.75 -12.65 9.82
N GLY A 11 -7.97 -12.95 10.23
CA GLY A 11 -8.24 -13.53 11.55
C GLY A 11 -7.72 -14.96 11.60
N GLY A 12 -6.60 -15.20 12.30
CA GLY A 12 -6.07 -16.55 12.46
C GLY A 12 -4.91 -16.65 13.45
N GLY A 13 -5.23 -16.84 14.73
CA GLY A 13 -4.49 -17.74 15.63
C GLY A 13 -3.16 -17.27 16.23
N ALA A 14 -3.27 -16.60 17.38
CA ALA A 14 -2.40 -16.68 18.57
C ALA A 14 -0.87 -16.87 18.40
N GLY A 15 -0.12 -15.79 18.65
CA GLY A 15 1.27 -15.86 19.07
C GLY A 15 2.13 -14.71 18.58
N SER A 16 2.12 -13.58 19.30
CA SER A 16 3.05 -12.44 19.12
C SER A 16 2.98 -11.69 17.77
N GLY A 17 1.95 -10.83 17.65
CA GLY A 17 2.02 -9.51 17.01
C GLY A 17 2.65 -9.39 15.60
N GLY A 18 1.93 -9.82 14.56
CA GLY A 18 2.24 -9.48 13.17
C GLY A 18 0.98 -9.48 12.33
N GLY A 19 0.41 -8.30 12.09
CA GLY A 19 -0.88 -8.11 11.41
C GLY A 19 -0.78 -8.08 9.89
N ASP A 20 -0.17 -9.09 9.28
CA ASP A 20 0.03 -9.14 7.83
C ASP A 20 -1.28 -9.42 7.06
N LEU A 21 -1.49 -8.71 5.95
CA LEU A 21 -2.74 -8.73 5.18
C LEU A 21 -2.55 -9.52 3.88
N GLY A 22 -3.14 -10.72 3.82
CA GLY A 22 -3.05 -11.59 2.66
C GLY A 22 -3.88 -11.10 1.47
N VAL A 23 -3.26 -10.86 0.32
CA VAL A 23 -3.89 -10.50 -0.96
C VAL A 23 -3.34 -11.36 -2.10
N GLN A 24 -4.22 -11.75 -3.01
CA GLN A 24 -3.83 -12.40 -4.26
C GLN A 24 -3.93 -11.39 -5.42
N PHE A 25 -2.77 -10.95 -5.92
CA PHE A 25 -2.70 -10.04 -7.07
C PHE A 25 -2.83 -10.79 -8.41
N ILE A 26 -3.36 -10.11 -9.42
CA ILE A 26 -3.43 -10.66 -10.78
C ILE A 26 -2.00 -10.85 -11.31
N GLY A 27 -1.72 -12.07 -11.79
CA GLY A 27 -0.41 -12.44 -12.34
C GLY A 27 0.57 -13.03 -11.33
N GLU A 28 0.27 -12.99 -10.03
CA GLU A 28 1.04 -13.73 -9.02
C GLU A 28 0.49 -15.15 -8.89
N ARG A 29 1.39 -16.13 -8.75
CA ARG A 29 1.01 -17.56 -8.65
C ARG A 29 0.49 -17.96 -7.27
N GLY A 30 0.55 -17.06 -6.27
CA GLY A 30 0.19 -17.33 -4.89
C GLY A 30 -0.34 -16.10 -4.15
N VAL A 31 -0.74 -16.31 -2.90
CA VAL A 31 -1.11 -15.23 -1.98
C VAL A 31 0.17 -14.50 -1.58
N VAL A 32 0.13 -13.18 -1.67
CA VAL A 32 1.17 -12.30 -1.14
C VAL A 32 0.65 -11.57 0.07
N TYR A 33 1.53 -11.15 0.96
CA TYR A 33 1.20 -10.51 2.21
C TYR A 33 1.63 -9.05 2.14
N VAL A 34 0.76 -8.14 2.57
CA VAL A 34 1.13 -6.74 2.76
C VAL A 34 1.42 -6.53 4.23
N GLU A 35 2.65 -6.16 4.54
CA GLU A 35 3.06 -5.78 5.90
C GLU A 35 2.25 -4.54 6.30
N LYS A 36 1.61 -4.59 7.48
CA LYS A 36 0.85 -3.45 8.00
C LYS A 36 1.80 -2.30 8.28
N GLY A 37 1.80 -1.30 7.41
CA GLY A 37 2.72 -0.19 7.51
C GLY A 37 2.13 1.04 8.21
N PHE A 38 3.00 2.03 8.31
CA PHE A 38 2.91 3.26 9.09
C PHE A 38 1.67 4.14 8.80
N TRP A 39 0.97 3.92 7.68
CA TRP A 39 -0.14 4.78 7.24
C TRP A 39 -1.45 4.59 8.01
N GLY A 40 -1.44 3.75 9.05
CA GLY A 40 -2.57 3.57 9.95
C GLY A 40 -3.63 2.65 9.37
N ASP A 41 -4.40 2.06 10.28
CA ASP A 41 -5.52 1.19 9.97
C ASP A 41 -6.76 2.02 9.54
N PRO A 42 -7.52 1.57 8.53
CA PRO A 42 -7.22 0.50 7.60
C PRO A 42 -6.25 0.97 6.49
N PRO A 43 -5.26 0.13 6.10
CA PRO A 43 -4.38 0.47 5.00
C PRO A 43 -5.20 0.57 3.72
N GLY A 44 -4.94 1.64 2.97
CA GLY A 44 -5.64 1.94 1.73
C GLY A 44 -5.70 0.74 0.79
N ALA A 45 -6.72 0.69 -0.06
CA ALA A 45 -6.89 -0.43 -0.96
C ALA A 45 -5.76 -0.50 -2.00
N VAL A 46 -5.28 -1.70 -2.32
CA VAL A 46 -4.16 -1.90 -3.25
C VAL A 46 -4.68 -2.28 -4.63
N LEU A 47 -4.15 -1.66 -5.67
CA LEU A 47 -4.45 -2.07 -7.04
C LEU A 47 -3.75 -3.38 -7.35
N ASP A 48 -4.52 -4.38 -7.80
CA ASP A 48 -4.01 -5.72 -8.05
C ASP A 48 -3.28 -5.92 -9.38
N VAL A 49 -3.09 -4.82 -10.10
CA VAL A 49 -2.39 -4.76 -11.38
C VAL A 49 -1.06 -4.03 -11.23
N THR A 50 -0.12 -4.38 -12.10
CA THR A 50 1.11 -3.59 -12.25
C THR A 50 0.75 -2.17 -12.71
N PRO A 51 1.16 -1.13 -11.97
CA PRO A 51 0.77 0.23 -12.28
C PRO A 51 1.34 0.73 -13.62
N PRO A 52 0.63 1.61 -14.34
CA PRO A 52 1.17 2.28 -15.51
C PRO A 52 2.26 3.27 -15.09
N VAL A 53 3.23 3.51 -15.98
CA VAL A 53 4.36 4.43 -15.72
C VAL A 53 3.87 5.84 -15.34
N THR A 54 2.78 6.29 -15.95
CA THR A 54 2.16 7.59 -15.69
C THR A 54 1.58 7.75 -14.28
N ALA A 55 1.34 6.64 -13.58
CA ALA A 55 0.80 6.66 -12.21
C ALA A 55 1.89 6.54 -11.13
N LEU A 56 3.16 6.38 -11.53
CA LEU A 56 4.29 6.28 -10.61
C LEU A 56 5.19 7.51 -10.73
N GLY A 57 5.07 8.42 -9.77
CA GLY A 57 5.93 9.59 -9.62
C GLY A 57 6.54 9.69 -8.22
N VAL A 58 7.51 10.59 -8.04
CA VAL A 58 8.05 10.90 -6.71
C VAL A 58 6.92 11.38 -5.79
N GLY A 59 6.88 10.87 -4.56
CA GLY A 59 5.82 11.10 -3.58
C GLY A 59 4.64 10.12 -3.67
N THR A 60 4.62 9.23 -4.67
CA THR A 60 3.51 8.27 -4.83
C THR A 60 3.58 7.17 -3.76
N PRO A 61 2.50 6.93 -3.00
CA PRO A 61 2.42 5.80 -2.08
C PRO A 61 2.25 4.49 -2.85
N VAL A 62 3.09 3.51 -2.53
CA VAL A 62 3.13 2.21 -3.20
C VAL A 62 3.36 1.10 -2.19
N CYS A 63 2.89 -0.08 -2.53
CA CYS A 63 3.36 -1.31 -1.93
C CYS A 63 4.46 -1.87 -2.84
N ALA A 64 5.63 -2.13 -2.28
CA ALA A 64 6.76 -2.66 -3.03
C ALA A 64 7.26 -3.95 -2.41
N ARG A 65 7.56 -4.93 -3.26
CA ARG A 65 8.24 -6.16 -2.86
C ARG A 65 9.75 -5.93 -2.90
N LEU A 66 10.40 -6.03 -1.74
CA LEU A 66 11.85 -5.83 -1.60
C LEU A 66 12.63 -6.96 -2.29
N ASP A 67 12.29 -8.20 -1.95
CA ASP A 67 12.95 -9.40 -2.45
C ASP A 67 12.01 -10.18 -3.37
N PRO A 68 12.41 -10.49 -4.62
CA PRO A 68 11.57 -11.24 -5.55
C PRO A 68 11.29 -12.68 -5.09
N GLY A 69 12.09 -13.22 -4.15
CA GLY A 69 11.85 -14.51 -3.51
C GLY A 69 10.86 -14.45 -2.35
N GLU A 70 10.57 -13.26 -1.84
CA GLU A 70 9.57 -13.07 -0.80
C GLU A 70 8.18 -12.89 -1.42
N SER A 71 7.15 -13.31 -0.69
CA SER A 71 5.76 -13.00 -1.04
C SER A 71 5.24 -11.84 -0.20
N ILE A 72 6.12 -10.96 0.27
CA ILE A 72 5.79 -9.86 1.17
C ILE A 72 5.98 -8.52 0.44
N TYR A 73 4.95 -7.69 0.48
CA TYR A 73 4.95 -6.31 0.01
C TYR A 73 4.95 -5.39 1.21
N ARG A 74 5.76 -4.35 1.16
CA ARG A 74 5.87 -3.37 2.23
C ARG A 74 5.43 -2.00 1.73
N GLU A 75 4.82 -1.23 2.60
CA GLU A 75 4.44 0.15 2.29
C GLU A 75 5.67 1.02 2.13
N GLY A 76 5.66 1.84 1.08
CA GLY A 76 6.71 2.79 0.82
C GLY A 76 6.26 3.94 -0.05
N THR A 77 7.17 4.89 -0.24
CA THR A 77 6.96 6.05 -1.07
C THR A 77 8.04 6.10 -2.14
N VAL A 78 7.63 6.31 -3.39
CA VAL A 78 8.58 6.52 -4.48
C VAL A 78 9.33 7.82 -4.23
N VAL A 79 10.66 7.77 -4.15
CA VAL A 79 11.53 8.94 -3.97
C VAL A 79 12.28 9.30 -5.25
N GLU A 80 12.42 8.37 -6.18
CA GLU A 80 13.15 8.56 -7.44
C GLU A 80 12.56 7.67 -8.53
N VAL A 81 12.61 8.13 -9.79
CA VAL A 81 12.14 7.38 -10.96
C VAL A 81 13.24 7.35 -12.02
N SER A 82 13.61 6.16 -12.46
CA SER A 82 14.50 5.94 -13.60
C SER A 82 13.67 5.46 -14.78
N VAL A 83 13.89 6.06 -15.96
CA VAL A 83 13.12 5.77 -17.18
C VAL A 83 13.79 4.71 -18.08
N LYS A 84 15.08 4.42 -17.87
CA LYS A 84 15.87 3.48 -18.69
C LYS A 84 16.90 2.72 -17.84
N PRO A 85 16.62 1.47 -17.41
CA PRO A 85 15.32 0.79 -17.46
C PRO A 85 14.28 1.43 -16.51
N PRO A 86 12.97 1.21 -16.73
CA PRO A 86 11.91 1.70 -15.85
C PRO A 86 12.00 1.07 -14.45
N SER A 87 12.60 1.80 -13.52
CA SER A 87 12.82 1.40 -12.13
C SER A 87 12.46 2.55 -11.19
N TYR A 88 12.01 2.23 -9.98
CA TYR A 88 11.53 3.23 -9.03
C TYR A 88 12.23 3.01 -7.71
N ARG A 89 12.79 4.08 -7.15
CA ARG A 89 13.46 4.02 -5.87
C ARG A 89 12.42 4.25 -4.78
N VAL A 90 12.22 3.27 -3.93
CA VAL A 90 11.18 3.30 -2.89
C VAL A 90 11.82 3.41 -1.52
N ARG A 91 11.33 4.36 -0.72
CA ARG A 91 11.65 4.48 0.69
C ARG A 91 10.55 3.81 1.51
N PHE A 92 10.90 2.77 2.25
CA PHE A 92 9.97 2.01 3.08
C PHE A 92 9.77 2.66 4.45
N ALA A 93 8.61 2.42 5.08
CA ALA A 93 8.27 2.89 6.42
C ALA A 93 7.87 1.71 7.33
N PRO A 94 8.07 1.79 8.67
CA PRO A 94 8.72 2.86 9.42
C PRO A 94 10.26 2.82 9.30
N PRO A 95 10.96 3.94 9.49
CA PRO A 95 12.41 3.91 9.73
C PRO A 95 12.67 2.96 10.92
N PRO A 96 13.62 2.02 10.82
CA PRO A 96 14.97 2.30 10.36
C PRO A 96 15.34 1.69 9.00
N TYR A 97 14.39 1.24 8.16
CA TYR A 97 14.73 0.65 6.85
C TYR A 97 15.60 1.62 6.03
N ALA A 98 16.89 1.30 6.02
CA ALA A 98 17.96 2.09 5.45
C ALA A 98 17.88 2.06 3.93
N THR A 99 18.38 3.13 3.33
CA THR A 99 18.61 3.35 1.88
C THR A 99 17.43 3.00 0.96
N PRO A 100 16.81 3.99 0.30
CA PRO A 100 15.79 3.73 -0.70
C PRO A 100 16.28 2.75 -1.79
N VAL A 101 15.49 1.72 -2.05
CA VAL A 101 15.85 0.57 -2.91
C VAL A 101 15.21 0.71 -4.28
N TRP A 102 15.95 0.34 -5.33
CA TRP A 102 15.44 0.29 -6.69
C TRP A 102 14.59 -0.95 -6.91
N ILE A 103 13.31 -0.75 -7.18
CA ILE A 103 12.34 -1.81 -7.42
C ILE A 103 11.84 -1.69 -8.88
N PRO A 104 11.83 -2.80 -9.65
CA PRO A 104 11.25 -2.81 -10.98
C PRO A 104 9.72 -2.62 -10.89
N ARG A 105 9.11 -2.10 -11.96
CA ARG A 105 7.66 -1.86 -12.01
C ARG A 105 6.82 -3.09 -11.64
N SER A 106 7.26 -4.29 -11.99
CA SER A 106 6.57 -5.55 -11.69
C SER A 106 6.46 -5.85 -10.19
N GLY A 107 7.40 -5.36 -9.39
CA GLY A 107 7.40 -5.49 -7.93
C GLY A 107 6.63 -4.38 -7.21
N LEU A 108 5.96 -3.48 -7.94
CA LEU A 108 5.19 -2.37 -7.38
C LEU A 108 3.69 -2.61 -7.53
N ARG A 109 2.94 -2.18 -6.53
CA ARG A 109 1.48 -2.07 -6.55
C ARG A 109 1.08 -0.70 -6.02
N LEU A 110 0.09 -0.08 -6.64
CA LEU A 110 -0.38 1.23 -6.19
C LEU A 110 -1.19 1.07 -4.93
N LEU A 111 -0.78 1.80 -3.88
CA LEU A 111 -1.57 1.95 -2.67
C LEU A 111 -2.52 3.12 -2.90
N ARG A 112 -3.81 2.85 -2.99
CA ARG A 112 -4.84 3.89 -3.07
C ARG A 112 -5.31 4.16 -1.65
N PRO A 113 -5.13 5.38 -1.10
CA PRO A 113 -5.84 5.73 0.12
C PRO A 113 -7.33 5.53 -0.13
N LEU A 114 -8.00 4.75 0.72
CA LEU A 114 -9.45 4.76 0.71
C LEU A 114 -9.88 6.23 0.89
N PRO A 115 -10.91 6.71 0.18
CA PRO A 115 -11.50 7.98 0.59
C PRO A 115 -11.80 7.82 2.07
N ARG A 116 -11.10 8.59 2.92
CA ARG A 116 -11.58 8.80 4.29
C ARG A 116 -13.03 9.18 4.08
N ASP A 117 -13.94 8.45 4.71
CA ASP A 117 -15.35 8.81 4.73
C ASP A 117 -15.40 10.32 4.81
N ALA A 118 -16.10 10.90 3.81
CA ALA A 118 -16.34 12.32 3.75
C ALA A 118 -16.59 12.77 5.19
N ASP A 119 -15.76 13.70 5.64
CA ASP A 119 -15.95 14.50 6.83
C ASP A 119 -17.43 14.46 7.21
N ALA A 120 -17.76 13.75 8.30
CA ALA A 120 -19.06 13.89 8.93
C ALA A 120 -19.10 15.27 9.59
N GLY A 121 -18.90 16.31 8.77
CA GLY A 121 -19.50 17.60 8.94
C GLY A 121 -20.90 17.51 8.38
N ASP A 122 -21.81 18.21 9.04
CA ASP A 122 -23.25 18.30 8.78
C ASP A 122 -24.09 17.24 9.51
N ASP A 123 -24.31 17.44 10.82
CA ASP A 123 -25.67 17.41 11.37
C ASP A 123 -25.77 18.44 12.50
N ASP A 124 -26.83 19.24 12.41
CA ASP A 124 -26.97 20.60 12.88
C ASP A 124 -26.81 20.83 14.38
N GLY A 125 -26.15 21.94 14.72
CA GLY A 125 -26.30 22.57 16.02
C GLY A 125 -27.70 23.16 16.16
N ASP A 126 -28.67 22.35 16.59
CA ASP A 126 -29.91 22.84 17.16
C ASP A 126 -29.61 23.44 18.54
N ASN A 127 -29.19 24.70 18.52
CA ASN A 127 -29.22 25.58 19.68
C ASN A 127 -30.65 26.10 19.85
N ASP A 128 -31.53 25.26 20.38
CA ASP A 128 -32.78 25.71 20.97
C ASP A 128 -32.49 26.27 22.36
N GLY A 129 -32.54 27.60 22.43
CA GLY A 129 -32.47 28.33 23.70
C GLY A 129 -33.71 28.12 24.55
N ASP A 130 -33.49 27.99 25.85
CA ASP A 130 -34.45 28.32 26.92
C ASP A 130 -33.69 29.09 28.03
#